data_AF-A0AAQ5XVM3-F1
#
_entry.id   AF-A0AAQ5XVM3-F1
#
_cell.length_a   1.000
_cell.length_b   1.000
_cell.length_c   1.000
_cell.angle_alpha   90.00
_cell.angle_beta   90.00
_cell.angle_gamma   90.00
#
_symmetry.space_group_name_H-M   'P 1'
#
loop_
_entity.id
_entity.type
_entity.pdbx_description
1 polymer ?
#
loop_
_entity_poly.entity_id
_entity_poly.type
_entity_poly.pdbx_seq_one_letter_code
_entity_poly.pdbx_strand_id
1 'polypeptide(L)'
;MMLKKKTFPKRSKKKIIQGIWFLILNLNPETELKRYFGARAVLGDQRPRQRNRQFHRSTWMTSPKDSWPRFSRPGISMTLLESKDGIQYFTFEHSRDYQQVQFKFLDAVESMDPNNIVALLQLNPYHIDSLLQLSDVCRIQEDQEMARDLIERALYSFECAFHPLFSLTSGTSRLDYLRPENRAFYLALYKHMMFLEKRGCPRTALEYCKLILSLDPDSDPLCMLLLVDFLTLRSREYHSLLQLHQDWEEHRNLSQLPNFAFSTALCHFHLSQQEDTDPEESDKQRQIADQMLQDALIMFPGVLMPLLDLCTVQADPAVTSHSFFGPKSQQPPALAELTALYVGRTFNLWREAAVMLWLEESVKEVLCRVNAKDPLVEDCQNKRKQRYQSAPRNIHRHVLLSEIKEATSSLPLEVTTQPVMGFDPLPPLDSVISYTRPERQHAGASNESTLSLFFRSLLPNFNLQGGPRQEDDTEVARAGQELNQEVNRLMVAMRDMLANIRFQEPPREDNPYRDEEEWD
;
A
#
# COMPACT_ATOMS: atom_id res chain seq x y z
N MET A 1 -37.06 41.02 11.55
CA MET A 1 -37.94 40.21 10.68
C MET A 1 -37.13 39.02 10.20
N MET A 2 -37.44 37.83 10.72
CA MET A 2 -36.72 36.58 10.49
C MET A 2 -36.76 36.17 9.01
N LEU A 3 -35.59 35.90 8.43
CA LEU A 3 -35.49 35.03 7.25
C LEU A 3 -34.84 33.72 7.69
N LYS A 4 -35.71 32.75 8.00
CA LYS A 4 -35.34 31.35 8.20
C LYS A 4 -34.69 30.84 6.91
N LYS A 5 -33.36 30.74 6.89
CA LYS A 5 -32.65 29.84 5.97
C LYS A 5 -33.19 28.44 6.25
N LYS A 6 -33.90 27.85 5.29
CA LYS A 6 -34.26 26.42 5.32
C LYS A 6 -32.95 25.62 5.35
N THR A 7 -32.59 25.14 6.52
CA THR A 7 -31.55 24.14 6.72
C THR A 7 -32.08 22.82 6.19
N PHE A 8 -31.69 22.45 4.98
CA PHE A 8 -31.77 21.06 4.55
C PHE A 8 -30.83 20.23 5.44
N PRO A 9 -31.22 19.01 5.86
CA PRO A 9 -30.37 18.20 6.72
C PRO A 9 -29.10 17.78 5.95
N LYS A 10 -27.94 18.30 6.35
CA LYS A 10 -26.60 17.94 5.82
C LYS A 10 -26.33 16.42 5.82
N ARG A 11 -27.11 15.63 6.58
CA ARG A 11 -27.05 14.15 6.63
C ARG A 11 -27.53 13.44 5.36
N SER A 12 -28.25 14.11 4.44
CA SER A 12 -28.83 13.46 3.23
C SER A 12 -27.90 13.43 2.01
N LYS A 13 -27.17 14.51 1.71
CA LYS A 13 -26.26 14.55 0.54
C LYS A 13 -25.02 13.68 0.73
N LYS A 14 -24.44 13.70 1.94
CA LYS A 14 -23.23 12.93 2.29
C LYS A 14 -23.36 11.43 2.03
N LYS A 15 -24.51 10.83 2.39
CA LYS A 15 -24.76 9.39 2.21
C LYS A 15 -24.97 9.00 0.75
N ILE A 16 -25.59 9.86 -0.06
CA ILE A 16 -25.82 9.60 -1.49
C ILE A 16 -24.50 9.68 -2.27
N ILE A 17 -23.68 10.68 -1.96
CA ILE A 17 -22.36 10.89 -2.56
C ILE A 17 -21.37 9.78 -2.17
N GLN A 18 -21.38 9.34 -0.89
CA GLN A 18 -20.67 8.15 -0.43
C GLN A 18 -21.25 6.82 -0.96
N GLY A 19 -22.39 6.83 -1.66
CA GLY A 19 -22.91 5.63 -2.31
C GLY A 19 -22.39 5.49 -3.74
N ILE A 20 -22.42 6.58 -4.51
CA ILE A 20 -22.17 6.55 -5.95
C ILE A 20 -20.67 6.42 -6.26
N TRP A 21 -19.81 7.18 -5.56
CA TRP A 21 -18.37 7.12 -5.83
C TRP A 21 -17.74 5.77 -5.43
N PHE A 22 -18.35 5.10 -4.45
CA PHE A 22 -17.94 3.79 -3.97
C PHE A 22 -18.67 2.63 -4.65
N LEU A 23 -19.37 2.88 -5.76
CA LEU A 23 -19.80 1.82 -6.63
C LEU A 23 -18.55 1.23 -7.31
N ILE A 24 -18.11 0.09 -6.79
CA ILE A 24 -16.87 -0.55 -7.23
C ILE A 24 -17.19 -1.47 -8.40
N LEU A 25 -16.51 -1.25 -9.51
CA LEU A 25 -16.70 -1.96 -10.76
C LEU A 25 -15.37 -2.59 -11.18
N ASN A 26 -15.38 -3.82 -11.69
CA ASN A 26 -14.18 -4.47 -12.24
C ASN A 26 -13.06 -4.78 -11.21
N LEU A 27 -13.34 -5.63 -10.22
CA LEU A 27 -12.32 -6.17 -9.31
C LEU A 27 -11.42 -7.26 -9.93
N ASN A 28 -11.75 -7.74 -11.14
CA ASN A 28 -10.99 -8.77 -11.83
C ASN A 28 -9.97 -8.15 -12.81
N PRO A 29 -8.65 -8.26 -12.54
CA PRO A 29 -7.61 -7.67 -13.38
C PRO A 29 -7.55 -8.24 -14.80
N GLU A 30 -8.02 -9.47 -15.01
CA GLU A 30 -8.06 -10.04 -16.35
C GLU A 30 -8.96 -9.23 -17.28
N THR A 31 -10.01 -8.59 -16.76
CA THR A 31 -10.93 -7.79 -17.59
C THR A 31 -10.21 -6.59 -18.21
N GLU A 32 -9.37 -5.92 -17.44
CA GLU A 32 -8.55 -4.80 -17.89
C GLU A 32 -7.43 -5.26 -18.83
N LEU A 33 -6.72 -6.34 -18.48
CA LEU A 33 -5.68 -6.90 -19.35
C LEU A 33 -6.25 -7.35 -20.71
N LYS A 34 -7.43 -7.99 -20.71
CA LYS A 34 -8.11 -8.43 -21.95
C LYS A 34 -8.52 -7.23 -22.80
N ARG A 35 -8.84 -6.09 -22.19
CA ARG A 35 -9.14 -4.83 -22.90
C ARG A 35 -7.91 -4.27 -23.61
N TYR A 36 -6.73 -4.33 -22.98
CA TYR A 36 -5.48 -3.81 -23.57
C TYR A 36 -4.83 -4.74 -24.59
N PHE A 37 -4.73 -6.04 -24.27
CA PHE A 37 -3.93 -6.99 -25.06
C PHE A 37 -4.80 -7.96 -25.89
N GLY A 38 -6.12 -7.95 -25.69
CA GLY A 38 -7.03 -8.91 -26.29
C GLY A 38 -7.08 -10.24 -25.53
N ALA A 39 -8.21 -10.93 -25.59
CA ALA A 39 -8.45 -12.14 -24.80
C ALA A 39 -7.46 -13.28 -25.08
N ARG A 40 -7.01 -13.41 -26.33
CA ARG A 40 -6.09 -14.47 -26.77
C ARG A 40 -4.67 -14.29 -26.23
N ALA A 41 -4.21 -13.06 -26.06
CA ALA A 41 -2.89 -12.77 -25.51
C ALA A 41 -2.84 -13.01 -23.99
N VAL A 42 -3.94 -12.75 -23.29
CA VAL A 42 -4.03 -12.85 -21.82
C VAL A 42 -4.27 -14.28 -21.35
N LEU A 43 -5.13 -15.03 -22.05
CA LEU A 43 -5.46 -16.41 -21.69
C LEU A 43 -4.53 -17.44 -22.35
N GLY A 44 -3.72 -17.02 -23.33
CA GLY A 44 -2.93 -17.94 -24.16
C GLY A 44 -3.80 -18.95 -24.92
N ASP A 45 -3.21 -20.08 -25.30
CA ASP A 45 -3.91 -21.21 -25.95
C ASP A 45 -4.64 -22.12 -24.95
N GLN A 46 -4.98 -21.61 -23.76
CA GLN A 46 -5.80 -22.33 -22.79
C GLN A 46 -7.21 -22.51 -23.34
N ARG A 47 -7.42 -23.59 -24.11
CA ARG A 47 -8.76 -24.11 -24.41
C ARG A 47 -9.47 -24.32 -23.07
N PRO A 48 -10.74 -23.92 -22.92
CA PRO A 48 -11.50 -24.25 -21.73
C PRO A 48 -11.58 -25.78 -21.63
N ARG A 49 -10.70 -26.38 -20.82
CA ARG A 49 -10.77 -27.80 -20.50
C ARG A 49 -12.12 -28.05 -19.86
N GLN A 50 -12.78 -29.11 -20.32
CA GLN A 50 -14.12 -29.51 -19.90
C GLN A 50 -14.29 -29.36 -18.39
N ARG A 51 -15.34 -28.62 -18.01
CA ARG A 51 -15.78 -28.39 -16.64
C ARG A 51 -15.97 -29.71 -15.90
N ASN A 52 -14.95 -30.15 -15.16
CA ASN A 52 -15.20 -30.94 -13.97
C ASN A 52 -15.68 -29.92 -12.91
N ARG A 53 -17.00 -29.76 -12.78
CA ARG A 53 -17.62 -28.87 -11.79
C ARG A 53 -17.36 -29.43 -10.39
N GLN A 54 -16.18 -29.17 -9.84
CA GLN A 54 -16.08 -28.99 -8.40
C GLN A 54 -16.79 -27.68 -8.06
N PHE A 55 -17.69 -27.70 -7.08
CA PHE A 55 -18.43 -26.54 -6.60
C PHE A 55 -17.51 -25.57 -5.85
N HIS A 56 -16.53 -24.98 -6.55
CA HIS A 56 -15.79 -23.84 -6.02
C HIS A 56 -16.72 -22.63 -6.05
N ARG A 57 -16.80 -21.90 -4.92
CA ARG A 57 -17.55 -20.65 -4.85
C ARG A 57 -16.99 -19.69 -5.91
N SER A 58 -17.86 -19.08 -6.69
CA SER A 58 -17.46 -17.97 -7.57
C SER A 58 -17.04 -16.81 -6.69
N THR A 59 -15.82 -16.36 -6.89
CA THR A 59 -15.19 -15.24 -6.17
C THR A 59 -15.00 -14.05 -7.13
N TRP A 60 -14.97 -12.85 -6.58
CA TRP A 60 -14.86 -11.55 -7.24
C TRP A 60 -13.41 -11.07 -7.33
N MET A 61 -12.61 -11.28 -6.28
CA MET A 61 -11.25 -10.72 -6.19
C MET A 61 -10.21 -11.63 -6.83
N THR A 62 -10.31 -12.93 -6.59
CA THR A 62 -9.27 -13.91 -6.95
C THR A 62 -9.87 -15.27 -7.23
N SER A 63 -9.34 -16.02 -8.20
CA SER A 63 -9.78 -17.38 -8.49
C SER A 63 -8.82 -18.40 -7.85
N PRO A 64 -9.33 -19.50 -7.27
CA PRO A 64 -8.46 -20.54 -6.73
C PRO A 64 -7.59 -21.14 -7.84
N LYS A 65 -6.30 -21.31 -7.55
CA LYS A 65 -5.34 -21.91 -8.50
C LYS A 65 -5.11 -23.38 -8.17
N ASP A 66 -4.87 -24.18 -9.21
CA ASP A 66 -4.60 -25.62 -9.08
C ASP A 66 -3.33 -25.92 -8.27
N SER A 67 -2.38 -24.98 -8.24
CA SER A 67 -1.14 -25.09 -7.44
C SER A 67 -1.37 -24.90 -5.94
N TRP A 68 -2.52 -24.38 -5.52
CA TRP A 68 -2.77 -24.09 -4.11
C TRP A 68 -3.15 -25.37 -3.35
N PRO A 69 -2.66 -25.53 -2.10
CA PRO A 69 -3.11 -26.58 -1.20
C PRO A 69 -4.64 -26.61 -1.09
N ARG A 70 -5.24 -27.79 -0.92
CA ARG A 70 -6.71 -27.92 -0.83
C ARG A 70 -7.27 -26.97 0.22
N PHE A 71 -8.25 -26.18 -0.16
CA PHE A 71 -8.91 -25.26 0.76
C PHE A 71 -9.65 -26.05 1.84
N SER A 72 -9.22 -25.88 3.09
CA SER A 72 -9.87 -26.43 4.28
C SER A 72 -10.56 -25.31 5.06
N ARG A 73 -11.22 -25.62 6.18
CA ARG A 73 -11.87 -24.60 7.03
C ARG A 73 -10.80 -23.56 7.44
N PRO A 74 -10.91 -22.29 7.02
CA PRO A 74 -9.82 -21.32 7.17
C PRO A 74 -9.59 -20.88 8.62
N GLY A 75 -10.49 -21.24 9.54
CA GLY A 75 -10.43 -20.78 10.93
C GLY A 75 -10.81 -19.30 11.10
N ILE A 76 -11.23 -18.65 10.01
CA ILE A 76 -11.69 -17.25 9.97
C ILE A 76 -13.15 -17.23 9.53
N SER A 77 -13.95 -16.38 10.16
CA SER A 77 -15.33 -16.10 9.77
C SER A 77 -15.63 -14.60 9.88
N MET A 78 -16.63 -14.13 9.16
CA MET A 78 -17.12 -12.76 9.29
C MET A 78 -18.50 -12.73 9.95
N THR A 79 -18.67 -11.83 10.92
CA THR A 79 -19.94 -11.60 11.62
C THR A 79 -20.49 -10.20 11.36
N LEU A 80 -21.82 -10.10 11.26
CA LEU A 80 -22.53 -8.81 11.17
C LEU A 80 -22.76 -8.29 12.59
N LEU A 81 -22.21 -7.12 12.90
CA LEU A 81 -22.34 -6.47 14.21
C LEU A 81 -23.60 -5.62 14.32
N GLU A 82 -23.81 -4.74 13.34
CA GLU A 82 -24.93 -3.79 13.33
C GLU A 82 -25.36 -3.47 11.89
N SER A 83 -26.64 -3.17 11.69
CA SER A 83 -27.15 -2.54 10.46
C SER A 83 -27.83 -1.23 10.83
N LYS A 84 -27.28 -0.11 10.36
CA LYS A 84 -27.74 1.24 10.71
C LYS A 84 -27.78 2.15 9.51
N ASP A 85 -28.92 2.79 9.29
CA ASP A 85 -29.14 3.74 8.19
C ASP A 85 -28.76 3.24 6.78
N GLY A 86 -28.96 1.94 6.50
CA GLY A 86 -28.57 1.32 5.23
C GLY A 86 -27.08 0.99 5.11
N ILE A 87 -26.31 1.18 6.17
CA ILE A 87 -24.89 0.78 6.29
C ILE A 87 -24.82 -0.44 7.21
N GLN A 88 -23.98 -1.41 6.85
CA GLN A 88 -23.78 -2.65 7.59
C GLN A 88 -22.35 -2.75 8.12
N TYR A 89 -22.21 -3.02 9.41
CA TYR A 89 -20.93 -3.09 10.11
C TYR A 89 -20.57 -4.53 10.39
N PHE A 90 -19.36 -4.94 9.97
CA PHE A 90 -18.89 -6.31 10.09
C PHE A 90 -17.59 -6.39 10.91
N THR A 91 -17.21 -7.60 11.30
CA THR A 91 -15.89 -7.90 11.83
C THR A 91 -15.47 -9.30 11.41
N PHE A 92 -14.16 -9.51 11.25
CA PHE A 92 -13.60 -10.85 11.21
C PHE A 92 -13.41 -11.40 12.61
N GLU A 93 -13.56 -12.72 12.73
CA GLU A 93 -13.37 -13.48 13.95
C GLU A 93 -12.47 -14.69 13.67
N HIS A 94 -11.54 -14.95 14.58
CA HIS A 94 -10.66 -16.11 14.54
C HIS A 94 -11.20 -17.21 15.45
N SER A 95 -11.28 -18.44 14.93
CA SER A 95 -11.58 -19.64 15.72
C SER A 95 -10.49 -19.90 16.75
N ARG A 96 -10.80 -20.69 17.79
CA ARG A 96 -9.80 -21.04 18.82
C ARG A 96 -8.56 -21.72 18.24
N ASP A 97 -8.75 -22.60 17.25
CA ASP A 97 -7.63 -23.27 16.58
C ASP A 97 -6.78 -22.27 15.78
N TYR A 98 -7.42 -21.31 15.09
CA TYR A 98 -6.71 -20.25 14.38
C TYR A 98 -5.91 -19.36 15.34
N GLN A 99 -6.49 -19.01 16.51
CA GLN A 99 -5.80 -18.24 17.54
C GLN A 99 -4.52 -18.94 18.02
N GLN A 100 -4.53 -20.28 18.15
CA GLN A 100 -3.33 -21.05 18.50
C GLN A 100 -2.25 -20.95 17.42
N VAL A 101 -2.65 -20.97 16.13
CA VAL A 101 -1.71 -20.76 15.01
C VAL A 101 -1.19 -19.32 15.03
N GLN A 102 -2.03 -18.33 15.31
CA GLN A 102 -1.63 -16.92 15.45
C GLN A 102 -0.58 -16.74 16.55
N PHE A 103 -0.73 -17.40 17.70
CA PHE A 103 0.28 -17.32 18.76
C PHE A 103 1.64 -17.88 18.33
N LYS A 104 1.63 -19.02 17.61
CA LYS A 104 2.85 -19.59 17.02
C LYS A 104 3.45 -18.69 15.94
N PHE A 105 2.62 -17.99 15.17
CA PHE A 105 3.09 -16.97 14.23
C PHE A 105 3.80 -15.83 14.95
N LEU A 106 3.22 -15.32 16.04
CA LEU A 106 3.86 -14.29 16.85
C LEU A 106 5.18 -14.78 17.46
N ASP A 107 5.24 -16.03 17.94
CA ASP A 107 6.50 -16.67 18.37
C ASP A 107 7.54 -16.69 17.22
N ALA A 108 7.12 -17.05 16.01
CA ALA A 108 7.99 -17.13 14.84
C ALA A 108 8.50 -15.73 14.41
N VAL A 109 7.66 -14.71 14.45
CA VAL A 109 8.08 -13.33 14.13
C VAL A 109 9.08 -12.82 15.16
N GLU A 110 8.84 -13.09 16.45
CA GLU A 110 9.78 -12.74 17.54
C GLU A 110 11.13 -13.46 17.40
N SER A 111 11.16 -14.65 16.78
CA SER A 111 12.40 -15.39 16.54
C SER A 111 13.30 -14.78 15.45
N MET A 112 12.77 -13.84 14.65
CA MET A 112 13.45 -13.22 13.50
C MET A 112 13.97 -14.20 12.43
N ASP A 113 13.54 -15.46 12.45
CA ASP A 113 13.87 -16.47 11.44
C ASP A 113 12.69 -16.71 10.49
N PRO A 114 12.78 -16.30 9.20
CA PRO A 114 11.73 -16.54 8.21
C PRO A 114 11.38 -18.02 8.03
N ASN A 115 12.32 -18.95 8.28
CA ASN A 115 12.07 -20.38 8.12
C ASN A 115 11.01 -20.90 9.09
N ASN A 116 10.89 -20.30 10.28
CA ASN A 116 9.83 -20.64 11.22
C ASN A 116 8.45 -20.27 10.68
N ILE A 117 8.35 -19.16 9.94
CA ILE A 117 7.09 -18.74 9.29
C ILE A 117 6.79 -19.67 8.10
N VAL A 118 7.80 -20.07 7.33
CA VAL A 118 7.65 -21.06 6.24
C VAL A 118 7.14 -22.39 6.79
N ALA A 119 7.74 -22.91 7.86
CA ALA A 119 7.31 -24.16 8.50
C ALA A 119 5.87 -24.06 9.02
N LEU A 120 5.50 -22.92 9.60
CA LEU A 120 4.13 -22.68 10.05
C LEU A 120 3.14 -22.67 8.87
N LEU A 121 3.50 -22.05 7.75
CA LEU A 121 2.66 -21.97 6.55
C LEU A 121 2.51 -23.32 5.86
N GLN A 122 3.54 -24.18 5.87
CA GLN A 122 3.43 -25.55 5.35
C GLN A 122 2.35 -26.35 6.08
N LEU A 123 2.24 -26.16 7.40
CA LEU A 123 1.24 -26.83 8.24
C LEU A 123 -0.13 -26.12 8.23
N ASN A 124 -0.14 -24.80 8.08
CA ASN A 124 -1.34 -23.96 8.11
C ASN A 124 -1.38 -23.07 6.86
N PRO A 125 -1.70 -23.66 5.68
CA PRO A 125 -1.43 -23.00 4.41
C PRO A 125 -2.26 -21.74 4.16
N TYR A 126 -3.33 -21.53 4.92
CA TYR A 126 -4.24 -20.40 4.77
C TYR A 126 -4.19 -19.43 5.97
N HIS A 127 -3.15 -19.50 6.80
CA HIS A 127 -2.91 -18.52 7.87
C HIS A 127 -2.50 -17.16 7.28
N ILE A 128 -3.35 -16.15 7.46
CA ILE A 128 -3.29 -14.86 6.77
C ILE A 128 -1.99 -14.12 7.07
N ASP A 129 -1.66 -13.92 8.35
CA ASP A 129 -0.51 -13.07 8.70
C ASP A 129 0.82 -13.71 8.26
N SER A 130 0.88 -15.05 8.22
CA SER A 130 2.02 -15.76 7.63
C SER A 130 2.12 -15.53 6.12
N LEU A 131 0.99 -15.56 5.39
CA LEU A 131 0.95 -15.26 3.96
C LEU A 131 1.39 -13.81 3.68
N LEU A 132 0.90 -12.85 4.47
CA LEU A 132 1.28 -11.44 4.35
C LEU A 132 2.77 -11.22 4.62
N GLN A 133 3.30 -11.79 5.70
CA GLN A 133 4.69 -11.64 6.09
C GLN A 133 5.65 -12.32 5.10
N LEU A 134 5.31 -13.53 4.63
CA LEU A 134 6.12 -14.22 3.62
C LEU A 134 6.04 -13.55 2.24
N SER A 135 4.90 -12.95 1.90
CA SER A 135 4.82 -12.11 0.70
C SER A 135 5.84 -10.96 0.73
N ASP A 136 6.09 -10.36 1.89
CA ASP A 136 7.09 -9.30 2.01
C ASP A 136 8.51 -9.85 1.85
N VAL A 137 8.80 -11.03 2.42
CA VAL A 137 10.08 -11.71 2.24
C VAL A 137 10.33 -12.04 0.77
N CYS A 138 9.37 -12.66 0.07
CA CYS A 138 9.48 -12.97 -1.35
C CYS A 138 9.69 -11.70 -2.20
N ARG A 139 8.97 -10.62 -1.88
CA ARG A 139 9.11 -9.33 -2.58
C ARG A 139 10.51 -8.73 -2.41
N ILE A 140 11.12 -8.83 -1.23
CA ILE A 140 12.50 -8.37 -0.96
C ILE A 140 13.52 -9.23 -1.70
N GLN A 141 13.26 -10.53 -1.85
CA GLN A 141 14.06 -11.47 -2.63
C GLN A 141 13.83 -11.39 -4.15
N GLU A 142 13.09 -10.37 -4.61
CA GLU A 142 12.73 -10.14 -6.01
C GLU A 142 11.82 -11.22 -6.65
N ASP A 143 11.29 -12.16 -5.86
CA ASP A 143 10.28 -13.13 -6.30
C ASP A 143 8.87 -12.52 -6.25
N GLN A 144 8.58 -11.67 -7.23
CA GLN A 144 7.30 -10.95 -7.32
C GLN A 144 6.11 -11.89 -7.61
N GLU A 145 6.34 -13.00 -8.31
CA GLU A 145 5.28 -13.92 -8.68
C GLU A 145 4.77 -14.69 -7.46
N MET A 146 5.68 -15.25 -6.67
CA MET A 146 5.34 -15.93 -5.41
C MET A 146 4.73 -14.94 -4.41
N ALA A 147 5.29 -13.73 -4.28
CA ALA A 147 4.74 -12.70 -3.40
C ALA A 147 3.29 -12.37 -3.73
N ARG A 148 2.98 -12.14 -5.01
CA ARG A 148 1.60 -11.91 -5.47
C ARG A 148 0.70 -13.11 -5.18
N ASP A 149 1.17 -14.32 -5.45
CA ASP A 149 0.41 -15.55 -5.23
C ASP A 149 -0.01 -15.72 -3.76
N LEU A 150 0.89 -15.42 -2.82
CA LEU A 150 0.61 -15.46 -1.38
C LEU A 150 -0.48 -14.43 -0.97
N ILE A 151 -0.47 -13.23 -1.56
CA ILE A 151 -1.52 -12.22 -1.31
C ILE A 151 -2.86 -12.63 -1.92
N GLU A 152 -2.86 -13.12 -3.16
CA GLU A 152 -4.08 -13.63 -3.82
C GLU A 152 -4.70 -14.78 -3.00
N ARG A 153 -3.85 -15.63 -2.42
CA ARG A 153 -4.28 -16.69 -1.53
C ARG A 153 -4.88 -16.18 -0.23
N ALA A 154 -4.32 -15.12 0.37
CA ALA A 154 -4.89 -14.49 1.56
C ALA A 154 -6.26 -13.87 1.26
N LEU A 155 -6.40 -13.17 0.12
CA LEU A 155 -7.69 -12.63 -0.32
C LEU A 155 -8.74 -13.71 -0.56
N TYR A 156 -8.33 -14.86 -1.12
CA TYR A 156 -9.23 -15.99 -1.32
C TYR A 156 -9.79 -16.53 0.01
N SER A 157 -8.94 -16.65 1.04
CA SER A 157 -9.37 -17.03 2.38
C SER A 157 -10.40 -16.06 2.97
N PHE A 158 -10.16 -14.75 2.85
CA PHE A 158 -11.11 -13.74 3.31
C PHE A 158 -12.44 -13.80 2.56
N GLU A 159 -12.38 -13.92 1.23
CA GLU A 159 -13.58 -13.96 0.41
C GLU A 159 -14.46 -15.19 0.72
N CYS A 160 -13.83 -16.33 0.99
CA CYS A 160 -14.55 -17.52 1.45
C CYS A 160 -15.20 -17.34 2.83
N ALA A 161 -14.66 -16.45 3.67
CA ALA A 161 -15.12 -16.17 5.03
C ALA A 161 -16.18 -15.04 5.10
N PHE A 162 -16.47 -14.35 3.99
CA PHE A 162 -17.44 -13.25 3.99
C PHE A 162 -18.83 -13.67 4.45
N HIS A 163 -19.45 -12.79 5.22
CA HIS A 163 -20.85 -12.90 5.58
C HIS A 163 -21.71 -12.74 4.30
N PRO A 164 -22.82 -13.48 4.12
CA PRO A 164 -23.64 -13.39 2.89
C PRO A 164 -24.17 -11.99 2.55
N LEU A 165 -24.28 -11.11 3.55
CA LEU A 165 -24.70 -9.71 3.37
C LEU A 165 -23.53 -8.75 3.12
N PHE A 166 -22.29 -9.19 3.31
CA PHE A 166 -21.12 -8.37 3.03
C PHE A 166 -20.97 -8.17 1.52
N SER A 167 -20.82 -6.92 1.10
CA SER A 167 -20.74 -6.55 -0.30
C SER A 167 -19.48 -5.75 -0.56
N LEU A 168 -18.67 -6.24 -1.50
CA LEU A 168 -17.48 -5.53 -1.97
C LEU A 168 -17.80 -4.39 -2.94
N THR A 169 -19.01 -4.34 -3.51
CA THR A 169 -19.31 -3.47 -4.66
C THR A 169 -20.27 -2.34 -4.37
N SER A 170 -21.08 -2.45 -3.33
CA SER A 170 -22.15 -1.50 -3.01
C SER A 170 -21.70 -0.27 -2.22
N GLY A 171 -20.50 -0.30 -1.63
CA GLY A 171 -20.02 0.78 -0.76
C GLY A 171 -20.80 0.92 0.57
N THR A 172 -21.65 -0.06 0.95
CA THR A 172 -22.47 -0.01 2.18
C THR A 172 -21.93 -0.87 3.32
N SER A 173 -20.87 -1.64 3.11
CA SER A 173 -20.22 -2.46 4.15
C SER A 173 -19.10 -1.69 4.84
N ARG A 174 -19.02 -1.79 6.16
CA ARG A 174 -17.99 -1.14 6.99
C ARG A 174 -17.23 -2.17 7.80
N LEU A 175 -15.94 -1.90 7.99
CA LEU A 175 -15.02 -2.77 8.72
C LEU A 175 -14.08 -1.90 9.57
N ASP A 176 -14.19 -2.01 10.89
CA ASP A 176 -13.41 -1.16 11.80
C ASP A 176 -11.93 -1.55 11.81
N TYR A 177 -11.03 -0.58 11.55
CA TYR A 177 -9.58 -0.79 11.55
C TYR A 177 -8.99 -0.93 12.96
N LEU A 178 -9.73 -0.60 14.02
CA LEU A 178 -9.25 -0.78 15.40
C LEU A 178 -9.04 -2.25 15.79
N ARG A 179 -9.63 -3.19 15.04
CA ARG A 179 -9.55 -4.64 15.32
C ARG A 179 -8.40 -5.29 14.53
N PRO A 180 -7.47 -6.01 15.20
CA PRO A 180 -6.39 -6.77 14.54
C PRO A 180 -6.85 -7.65 13.37
N GLU A 181 -7.95 -8.36 13.56
CA GLU A 181 -8.50 -9.32 12.60
C GLU A 181 -8.93 -8.63 11.29
N ASN A 182 -9.42 -7.40 11.41
CA ASN A 182 -9.81 -6.58 10.26
C ASN A 182 -8.60 -5.98 9.55
N ARG A 183 -7.56 -5.57 10.29
CA ARG A 183 -6.36 -4.93 9.73
C ARG A 183 -5.65 -5.81 8.71
N ALA A 184 -5.59 -7.12 8.96
CA ALA A 184 -5.03 -8.08 8.00
C ALA A 184 -5.73 -8.03 6.63
N PHE A 185 -7.06 -7.82 6.58
CA PHE A 185 -7.79 -7.67 5.33
C PHE A 185 -7.46 -6.35 4.61
N TYR A 186 -7.37 -5.25 5.35
CA TYR A 186 -6.92 -3.95 4.80
C TYR A 186 -5.53 -4.07 4.17
N LEU A 187 -4.59 -4.73 4.85
CA LEU A 187 -3.23 -4.93 4.34
C LEU A 187 -3.19 -5.85 3.13
N ALA A 188 -3.98 -6.94 3.12
CA ALA A 188 -4.11 -7.82 1.97
C ALA A 188 -4.63 -7.06 0.73
N LEU A 189 -5.68 -6.26 0.89
CA LEU A 189 -6.23 -5.42 -0.19
C LEU A 189 -5.20 -4.39 -0.67
N TYR A 190 -4.52 -3.69 0.25
CA TYR A 190 -3.51 -2.69 -0.09
C TYR A 190 -2.34 -3.31 -0.87
N LYS A 191 -1.78 -4.43 -0.39
CA LYS A 191 -0.68 -5.12 -1.08
C LYS A 191 -1.12 -5.61 -2.47
N HIS A 192 -2.33 -6.16 -2.59
CA HIS A 192 -2.87 -6.57 -3.88
C HIS A 192 -3.02 -5.40 -4.85
N MET A 193 -3.58 -4.28 -4.39
CA MET A 193 -3.68 -3.04 -5.16
C MET A 193 -2.31 -2.57 -5.67
N MET A 194 -1.27 -2.61 -4.83
CA MET A 194 0.08 -2.23 -5.25
C MET A 194 0.68 -3.20 -6.29
N PHE A 195 0.40 -4.50 -6.20
CA PHE A 195 0.77 -5.46 -7.25
C PHE A 195 0.05 -5.20 -8.57
N LEU A 196 -1.24 -4.81 -8.52
CA LEU A 196 -2.03 -4.46 -9.70
C LEU A 196 -1.50 -3.21 -10.41
N GLU A 197 -1.15 -2.18 -9.64
CA GLU A 197 -0.56 -0.95 -10.18
C GLU A 197 0.74 -1.25 -10.94
N LYS A 198 1.66 -2.01 -10.32
CA LYS A 198 2.93 -2.42 -10.93
C LYS A 198 2.76 -3.33 -12.16
N ARG A 199 1.68 -4.11 -12.21
CA ARG A 199 1.32 -4.96 -13.35
C ARG A 199 0.71 -4.18 -14.53
N GLY A 200 0.49 -2.88 -14.38
CA GLY A 200 -0.14 -2.06 -15.42
C GLY A 200 -1.66 -2.22 -15.47
N CYS A 201 -2.29 -2.51 -14.33
CA CYS A 201 -3.75 -2.53 -14.17
C CYS A 201 -4.22 -1.36 -13.27
N PRO A 202 -3.94 -0.09 -13.63
CA PRO A 202 -4.25 1.06 -12.78
C PRO A 202 -5.75 1.25 -12.56
N ARG A 203 -6.62 0.83 -13.50
CA ARG A 203 -8.07 0.95 -13.30
C ARG A 203 -8.54 -0.04 -12.25
N THR A 204 -8.13 -1.30 -12.33
CA THR A 204 -8.46 -2.30 -11.30
C THR A 204 -7.89 -1.87 -9.94
N ALA A 205 -6.65 -1.36 -9.91
CA ALA A 205 -6.06 -0.83 -8.68
C ALA A 205 -6.87 0.34 -8.09
N LEU A 206 -7.39 1.26 -8.92
CA LEU A 206 -8.26 2.35 -8.45
C LEU A 206 -9.53 1.82 -7.76
N GLU A 207 -10.08 0.71 -8.25
CA GLU A 207 -11.29 0.09 -7.72
C GLU A 207 -11.02 -0.60 -6.36
N TYR A 208 -9.83 -1.19 -6.18
CA TYR A 208 -9.36 -1.61 -4.86
C TYR A 208 -9.09 -0.42 -3.92
N CYS A 209 -8.58 0.70 -4.43
CA CYS A 209 -8.38 1.91 -3.63
C CYS A 209 -9.72 2.44 -3.09
N LYS A 210 -10.74 2.51 -3.95
CA LYS A 210 -12.13 2.82 -3.57
C LYS A 210 -12.66 1.83 -2.55
N LEU A 211 -12.46 0.53 -2.77
CA LEU A 211 -12.88 -0.52 -1.82
C LEU A 211 -12.29 -0.29 -0.44
N ILE A 212 -10.97 -0.13 -0.32
CA ILE A 212 -10.30 0.10 0.96
C ILE A 212 -10.86 1.34 1.65
N LEU A 213 -10.99 2.44 0.92
CA LEU A 213 -11.56 3.69 1.45
C LEU A 213 -13.05 3.53 1.84
N SER A 214 -13.80 2.64 1.20
CA SER A 214 -15.22 2.40 1.50
C SER A 214 -15.46 1.66 2.82
N LEU A 215 -14.48 0.87 3.27
CA LEU A 215 -14.58 0.08 4.50
C LEU A 215 -14.57 0.97 5.75
N ASP A 216 -13.79 2.05 5.73
CA ASP A 216 -13.79 3.10 6.75
C ASP A 216 -13.50 4.48 6.10
N PRO A 217 -14.53 5.11 5.47
CA PRO A 217 -14.37 6.37 4.76
C PRO A 217 -14.18 7.57 5.69
N ASP A 218 -14.43 7.39 6.99
CA ASP A 218 -14.36 8.45 7.98
C ASP A 218 -12.98 8.58 8.62
N SER A 219 -12.38 7.45 9.01
CA SER A 219 -11.04 7.44 9.58
C SER A 219 -9.94 7.38 8.53
N ASP A 220 -10.22 6.80 7.35
CA ASP A 220 -9.23 6.52 6.29
C ASP A 220 -7.91 5.98 6.87
N PRO A 221 -7.93 4.77 7.46
CA PRO A 221 -6.83 4.27 8.29
C PRO A 221 -5.54 4.01 7.51
N LEU A 222 -5.64 3.79 6.20
CA LEU A 222 -4.50 3.62 5.29
C LEU A 222 -4.22 4.87 4.45
N CYS A 223 -4.89 6.00 4.72
CA CYS A 223 -4.76 7.26 3.99
C CYS A 223 -4.87 7.09 2.46
N MET A 224 -5.89 6.36 2.00
CA MET A 224 -6.12 6.10 0.58
C MET A 224 -6.36 7.38 -0.20
N LEU A 225 -6.84 8.45 0.44
CA LEU A 225 -6.93 9.78 -0.15
C LEU A 225 -5.58 10.35 -0.61
N LEU A 226 -4.45 9.91 -0.03
CA LEU A 226 -3.10 10.34 -0.46
C LEU A 226 -2.59 9.58 -1.70
N LEU A 227 -3.35 8.61 -2.20
CA LEU A 227 -2.96 7.71 -3.29
C LEU A 227 -3.98 7.68 -4.45
N VAL A 228 -5.26 7.95 -4.15
CA VAL A 228 -6.35 7.88 -5.13
C VAL A 228 -6.13 8.76 -6.36
N ASP A 229 -5.52 9.93 -6.19
CA ASP A 229 -5.24 10.87 -7.27
C ASP A 229 -4.28 10.27 -8.31
N PHE A 230 -3.21 9.63 -7.84
CA PHE A 230 -2.24 8.97 -8.70
C PHE A 230 -2.88 7.85 -9.54
N LEU A 231 -3.66 6.97 -8.91
CA LEU A 231 -4.34 5.88 -9.62
C LEU A 231 -5.38 6.42 -10.61
N THR A 232 -6.05 7.51 -10.26
CA THR A 232 -7.05 8.15 -11.14
C THR A 232 -6.39 8.79 -12.37
N LEU A 233 -5.26 9.49 -12.20
CA LEU A 233 -4.47 10.03 -13.30
C LEU A 233 -3.93 8.91 -14.21
N ARG A 234 -3.36 7.85 -13.61
CA ARG A 234 -2.82 6.69 -14.35
C ARG A 234 -3.88 5.93 -15.15
N SER A 235 -5.11 5.90 -14.65
CA SER A 235 -6.26 5.29 -15.34
C SER A 235 -6.99 6.26 -16.29
N ARG A 236 -6.54 7.51 -16.40
CA ARG A 236 -7.14 8.59 -17.22
C ARG A 236 -8.58 8.94 -16.85
N GLU A 237 -8.92 8.77 -15.58
CA GLU A 237 -10.28 8.92 -15.07
C GLU A 237 -10.46 10.31 -14.43
N TYR A 238 -10.03 11.35 -15.17
CA TYR A 238 -9.88 12.72 -14.69
C TYR A 238 -11.16 13.29 -14.06
N HIS A 239 -12.31 13.08 -14.72
CA HIS A 239 -13.62 13.49 -14.22
C HIS A 239 -13.95 12.87 -12.85
N SER A 240 -13.56 11.61 -12.62
CA SER A 240 -13.79 10.92 -11.35
C SER A 240 -13.01 11.57 -10.20
N LEU A 241 -11.77 12.04 -10.43
CA LEU A 241 -11.00 12.76 -9.42
C LEU A 241 -11.59 14.15 -9.15
N LEU A 242 -11.98 14.87 -10.20
CA LEU A 242 -12.58 16.20 -10.07
C LEU A 242 -13.90 16.15 -9.31
N GLN A 243 -14.73 15.13 -9.59
CA GLN A 243 -15.96 14.91 -8.84
C GLN A 243 -15.67 14.60 -7.37
N LEU A 244 -14.71 13.70 -7.08
CA LEU A 244 -14.30 13.41 -5.71
C LEU A 244 -13.86 14.68 -4.97
N HIS A 245 -13.02 15.50 -5.62
CA HIS A 245 -12.55 16.76 -5.07
C HIS A 245 -13.72 17.68 -4.70
N GLN A 246 -14.64 17.93 -5.65
CA GLN A 246 -15.82 18.78 -5.42
C GLN A 246 -16.71 18.27 -4.27
N ASP A 247 -16.95 16.97 -4.24
CA ASP A 247 -17.87 16.35 -3.30
C ASP A 247 -17.32 16.31 -1.86
N TRP A 248 -16.00 16.19 -1.71
CA TRP A 248 -15.34 15.96 -0.41
C TRP A 248 -14.57 17.18 0.12
N GLU A 249 -14.36 18.22 -0.69
CA GLU A 249 -13.61 19.42 -0.29
C GLU A 249 -14.16 20.04 1.01
N GLU A 250 -15.48 20.25 1.11
CA GLU A 250 -16.10 20.88 2.28
C GLU A 250 -15.85 20.14 3.61
N HIS A 251 -15.61 18.82 3.56
CA HIS A 251 -15.54 17.98 4.75
C HIS A 251 -14.14 17.43 5.04
N ARG A 252 -13.29 17.30 4.02
CA ARG A 252 -11.92 16.79 4.14
C ARG A 252 -10.85 17.83 3.83
N ASN A 253 -11.21 18.99 3.28
CA ASN A 253 -10.25 20.02 2.87
C ASN A 253 -9.17 19.46 1.93
N LEU A 254 -9.59 18.78 0.86
CA LEU A 254 -8.69 18.07 -0.05
C LEU A 254 -7.68 19.03 -0.72
N SER A 255 -8.07 20.29 -0.98
CA SER A 255 -7.19 21.34 -1.48
C SER A 255 -5.96 21.62 -0.61
N GLN A 256 -5.97 21.20 0.66
CA GLN A 256 -4.84 21.32 1.59
C GLN A 256 -3.89 20.14 1.52
N LEU A 257 -4.13 19.16 0.66
CA LEU A 257 -3.19 18.07 0.41
C LEU A 257 -2.43 18.37 -0.90
N PRO A 258 -1.10 18.27 -0.91
CA PRO A 258 -0.32 18.52 -2.13
C PRO A 258 -0.81 17.66 -3.30
N ASN A 259 -1.11 16.39 -3.05
CA ASN A 259 -1.53 15.46 -4.09
C ASN A 259 -2.81 15.93 -4.80
N PHE A 260 -3.86 16.35 -4.06
CA PHE A 260 -5.07 16.87 -4.69
C PHE A 260 -4.85 18.21 -5.40
N ALA A 261 -4.11 19.14 -4.80
CA ALA A 261 -3.89 20.46 -5.40
C ALA A 261 -3.20 20.38 -6.76
N PHE A 262 -2.17 19.54 -6.88
CA PHE A 262 -1.47 19.35 -8.15
C PHE A 262 -2.21 18.41 -9.11
N SER A 263 -2.75 17.29 -8.62
CA SER A 263 -3.39 16.28 -9.48
C SER A 263 -4.71 16.75 -10.07
N THR A 264 -5.45 17.65 -9.41
CA THR A 264 -6.64 18.27 -9.99
C THR A 264 -6.28 19.27 -11.09
N ALA A 265 -5.18 20.03 -10.94
CA ALA A 265 -4.65 20.87 -12.02
C ALA A 265 -4.23 20.03 -13.23
N LEU A 266 -3.53 18.90 -13.00
CA LEU A 266 -3.20 17.93 -14.07
C LEU A 266 -4.43 17.36 -14.77
N CYS A 267 -5.51 17.08 -14.04
CA CYS A 267 -6.76 16.62 -14.65
C CYS A 267 -7.31 17.65 -15.64
N HIS A 268 -7.41 18.91 -15.22
CA HIS A 268 -7.88 20.00 -16.08
C HIS A 268 -6.95 20.20 -17.29
N PHE A 269 -5.63 20.10 -17.09
CA PHE A 269 -4.65 20.16 -18.18
C PHE A 269 -4.88 19.04 -19.19
N HIS A 270 -4.97 17.78 -18.77
CA HIS A 270 -5.20 16.66 -19.68
C HIS A 270 -6.56 16.74 -20.38
N LEU A 271 -7.61 17.23 -19.72
CA LEU A 271 -8.91 17.46 -20.35
C LEU A 271 -8.85 18.53 -21.43
N SER A 272 -8.05 19.59 -21.24
CA SER A 272 -7.82 20.61 -22.28
C SER A 272 -7.13 20.04 -23.52
N GLN A 273 -6.31 18.98 -23.37
CA GLN A 273 -5.56 18.38 -24.48
C GLN A 273 -6.34 17.28 -25.22
N GLN A 274 -7.59 16.99 -24.85
CA GLN A 274 -8.40 15.98 -25.54
C GLN A 274 -8.84 16.48 -26.92
N GLU A 275 -8.54 15.71 -27.97
CA GLU A 275 -8.85 16.07 -29.37
C GLU A 275 -10.36 16.19 -29.66
N ASP A 276 -11.20 15.48 -28.91
CA ASP A 276 -12.65 15.42 -29.10
C ASP A 276 -13.43 16.56 -28.41
N THR A 277 -12.74 17.48 -27.71
CA THR A 277 -13.37 18.55 -26.93
C THR A 277 -13.52 19.82 -27.75
N ASP A 278 -14.65 20.52 -27.56
CA ASP A 278 -14.89 21.84 -28.17
C ASP A 278 -13.79 22.85 -27.80
N PRO A 279 -13.25 23.64 -28.75
CA PRO A 279 -12.15 24.57 -28.47
C PRO A 279 -12.41 25.55 -27.33
N GLU A 280 -13.64 26.06 -27.19
CA GLU A 280 -13.98 26.97 -26.09
C GLU A 280 -13.90 26.29 -24.71
N GLU A 281 -14.34 25.04 -24.62
CA GLU A 281 -14.23 24.27 -23.38
C GLU A 281 -12.78 23.85 -23.12
N SER A 282 -12.01 23.50 -24.16
CA SER A 282 -10.57 23.24 -24.04
C SER A 282 -9.82 24.45 -23.46
N ASP A 283 -10.05 25.65 -23.98
CA ASP A 283 -9.43 26.89 -23.49
C ASP A 283 -9.80 27.17 -22.03
N LYS A 284 -11.06 26.95 -21.67
CA LYS A 284 -11.53 27.10 -20.29
C LYS A 284 -10.88 26.09 -19.35
N GLN A 285 -10.78 24.82 -19.75
CA GLN A 285 -10.09 23.79 -18.98
C GLN A 285 -8.61 24.14 -18.80
N ARG A 286 -7.96 24.69 -19.84
CA ARG A 286 -6.58 25.16 -19.77
C ARG A 286 -6.41 26.32 -18.78
N GLN A 287 -7.26 27.34 -18.84
CA GLN A 287 -7.23 28.46 -17.89
C GLN A 287 -7.42 28.03 -16.44
N ILE A 288 -8.34 27.08 -16.20
CA ILE A 288 -8.55 26.50 -14.87
C ILE A 288 -7.29 25.75 -14.41
N ALA A 289 -6.69 24.94 -15.29
CA ALA A 289 -5.45 24.23 -15.00
C ALA A 289 -4.32 25.19 -14.60
N ASP A 290 -4.10 26.25 -15.39
CA ASP A 290 -3.06 27.24 -15.16
C ASP A 290 -3.23 27.90 -13.78
N GLN A 291 -4.45 28.39 -13.48
CA GLN A 291 -4.73 29.02 -12.18
C GLN A 291 -4.51 28.04 -11.02
N MET A 292 -4.99 26.80 -11.14
CA MET A 292 -4.86 25.80 -10.09
C MET A 292 -3.41 25.37 -9.85
N LEU A 293 -2.61 25.21 -10.92
CA LEU A 293 -1.20 24.88 -10.78
C LEU A 293 -0.41 26.03 -10.14
N GLN A 294 -0.67 27.27 -10.54
CA GLN A 294 -0.03 28.44 -9.94
C GLN A 294 -0.35 28.55 -8.45
N ASP A 295 -1.62 28.39 -8.08
CA ASP A 295 -2.04 28.42 -6.67
C ASP A 295 -1.47 27.23 -5.87
N ALA A 296 -1.36 26.05 -6.49
CA ALA A 296 -0.71 24.88 -5.88
C ALA A 296 0.79 25.13 -5.66
N LEU A 297 1.51 25.72 -6.61
CA LEU A 297 2.92 26.10 -6.48
C LEU A 297 3.13 27.18 -5.42
N ILE A 298 2.19 28.11 -5.25
CA ILE A 298 2.21 29.11 -4.17
C ILE A 298 1.94 28.46 -2.81
N MET A 299 0.99 27.53 -2.75
CA MET A 299 0.62 26.82 -1.52
C MET A 299 1.67 25.79 -1.09
N PHE A 300 2.37 25.16 -2.04
CA PHE A 300 3.30 24.06 -1.80
C PHE A 300 4.61 24.22 -2.60
N PRO A 301 5.38 25.30 -2.37
CA PRO A 301 6.59 25.57 -3.16
C PRO A 301 7.68 24.50 -3.00
N GLY A 302 7.65 23.73 -1.90
CA GLY A 302 8.58 22.62 -1.67
C GLY A 302 8.41 21.42 -2.62
N VAL A 303 7.36 21.39 -3.46
CA VAL A 303 7.16 20.33 -4.45
C VAL A 303 8.09 20.49 -5.66
N LEU A 304 8.37 21.73 -6.08
CA LEU A 304 8.99 22.01 -7.37
C LEU A 304 10.40 21.40 -7.49
N MET A 305 11.30 21.72 -6.57
CA MET A 305 12.70 21.30 -6.67
C MET A 305 12.86 19.77 -6.60
N PRO A 306 12.28 19.06 -5.61
CA PRO A 306 12.34 17.59 -5.58
C PRO A 306 11.73 16.93 -6.81
N LEU A 307 10.67 17.52 -7.38
CA LEU A 307 10.04 17.01 -8.60
C LEU A 307 10.98 17.11 -9.79
N LEU A 308 11.61 18.28 -10.00
CA LEU A 308 12.55 18.48 -11.10
C LEU A 308 13.77 17.57 -10.97
N ASP A 309 14.28 17.37 -9.75
CA ASP A 309 15.40 16.46 -9.47
C ASP A 309 15.06 15.02 -9.90
N LEU A 310 13.88 14.48 -9.50
CA LEU A 310 13.44 13.15 -9.94
C LEU A 310 13.14 13.07 -11.43
N CYS A 311 12.70 14.16 -12.04
CA CYS A 311 12.51 14.26 -13.49
C CYS A 311 13.82 14.48 -14.26
N THR A 312 14.96 14.64 -13.58
CA THR A 312 16.27 14.93 -14.18
C THR A 312 16.28 16.21 -15.02
N VAL A 313 15.47 17.21 -14.63
CA VAL A 313 15.35 18.50 -15.30
C VAL A 313 16.10 19.55 -14.49
N GLN A 314 16.97 20.32 -15.15
CA GLN A 314 17.65 21.45 -14.52
C GLN A 314 16.77 22.68 -14.53
N ALA A 315 16.48 23.22 -13.35
CA ALA A 315 15.79 24.49 -13.20
C ALA A 315 16.67 25.67 -13.62
N ASP A 316 16.04 26.73 -14.13
CA ASP A 316 16.72 27.99 -14.44
C ASP A 316 17.42 28.56 -13.18
N PRO A 317 18.65 29.11 -13.28
CA PRO A 317 19.33 29.80 -12.18
C PRO A 317 18.45 30.84 -11.45
N ALA A 318 17.56 31.52 -12.16
CA ALA A 318 16.61 32.47 -11.60
C ALA A 318 15.62 31.81 -10.63
N VAL A 319 15.24 30.54 -10.87
CA VAL A 319 14.35 29.77 -9.99
C VAL A 319 15.11 29.20 -8.79
N THR A 320 16.28 28.58 -9.05
CA THR A 320 17.08 27.92 -8.00
C THR A 320 17.63 28.89 -6.96
N SER A 321 17.98 30.10 -7.38
CA SER A 321 18.46 31.17 -6.49
C SER A 321 17.33 31.98 -5.83
N HIS A 322 16.09 31.83 -6.28
CA HIS A 322 14.96 32.59 -5.75
C HIS A 322 14.65 32.19 -4.29
N SER A 323 14.29 33.16 -3.45
CA SER A 323 13.98 32.91 -2.03
C SER A 323 12.76 32.00 -1.83
N PHE A 324 11.85 31.96 -2.80
CA PHE A 324 10.58 31.23 -2.69
C PHE A 324 10.67 29.73 -3.01
N PHE A 325 11.41 29.35 -4.06
CA PHE A 325 11.60 27.95 -4.48
C PHE A 325 12.97 27.39 -4.10
N GLY A 326 13.96 28.25 -3.90
CA GLY A 326 15.32 27.85 -3.58
C GLY A 326 15.49 27.31 -2.15
N PRO A 327 16.75 27.01 -1.75
CA PRO A 327 17.07 26.26 -0.53
C PRO A 327 16.68 26.96 0.79
N LYS A 328 16.30 28.25 0.73
CA LYS A 328 15.80 29.00 1.89
C LYS A 328 14.30 28.77 2.16
N SER A 329 13.59 28.08 1.27
CA SER A 329 12.17 27.76 1.41
C SER A 329 11.95 26.65 2.43
N GLN A 330 11.94 27.01 3.71
CA GLN A 330 11.67 26.06 4.78
C GLN A 330 10.19 25.64 4.78
N GLN A 331 9.96 24.33 4.72
CA GLN A 331 8.64 23.73 4.87
C GLN A 331 8.50 23.10 6.26
N PRO A 332 7.29 23.11 6.86
CA PRO A 332 7.02 22.31 8.05
C PRO A 332 7.30 20.82 7.80
N PRO A 333 7.82 20.06 8.79
CA PRO A 333 8.18 18.64 8.60
C PRO A 333 7.02 17.77 8.09
N ALA A 334 5.83 17.93 8.66
CA ALA A 334 4.64 17.19 8.22
C ALA A 334 4.25 17.48 6.77
N LEU A 335 4.52 18.70 6.29
CA LEU A 335 4.28 19.03 4.88
C LEU A 335 5.37 18.46 3.99
N ALA A 336 6.63 18.45 4.43
CA ALA A 336 7.72 17.81 3.71
C ALA A 336 7.45 16.31 3.49
N GLU A 337 6.89 15.62 4.50
CA GLU A 337 6.46 14.22 4.39
C GLU A 337 5.39 14.02 3.30
N LEU A 338 4.34 14.84 3.29
CA LEU A 338 3.29 14.80 2.26
C LEU A 338 3.81 15.14 0.86
N THR A 339 4.71 16.14 0.76
CA THR A 339 5.34 16.53 -0.49
C THR A 339 6.22 15.42 -1.04
N ALA A 340 7.06 14.80 -0.21
CA ALA A 340 7.92 13.69 -0.61
C ALA A 340 7.09 12.48 -1.07
N LEU A 341 5.99 12.18 -0.37
CA LEU A 341 5.06 11.13 -0.75
C LEU A 341 4.41 11.39 -2.12
N TYR A 342 3.92 12.61 -2.35
CA TYR A 342 3.32 12.98 -3.63
C TYR A 342 4.35 12.92 -4.76
N VAL A 343 5.49 13.59 -4.61
CA VAL A 343 6.54 13.69 -5.64
C VAL A 343 7.10 12.32 -6.00
N GLY A 344 7.48 11.52 -5.00
CA GLY A 344 8.04 10.18 -5.23
C GLY A 344 7.06 9.24 -5.95
N ARG A 345 5.75 9.48 -5.84
CA ARG A 345 4.72 8.69 -6.51
C ARG A 345 4.39 9.20 -7.92
N THR A 346 4.31 10.52 -8.10
CA THR A 346 3.71 11.11 -9.31
C THR A 346 4.72 11.66 -10.31
N PHE A 347 6.03 11.72 -10.00
CA PHE A 347 7.03 12.35 -10.88
C PHE A 347 7.00 11.85 -12.34
N ASN A 348 6.69 10.57 -12.58
CA ASN A 348 6.60 10.03 -13.94
C ASN A 348 5.49 10.69 -14.78
N LEU A 349 4.40 11.15 -14.17
CA LEU A 349 3.31 11.86 -14.84
C LEU A 349 3.76 13.27 -15.29
N TRP A 350 4.71 13.85 -14.56
CA TRP A 350 5.27 15.17 -14.88
C TRP A 350 6.33 15.11 -15.98
N ARG A 351 6.89 13.93 -16.32
CA ARG A 351 7.93 13.79 -17.35
C ARG A 351 7.42 14.01 -18.78
N GLU A 352 6.11 14.05 -18.99
CA GLU A 352 5.53 14.35 -20.30
C GLU A 352 5.95 15.75 -20.76
N ALA A 353 6.46 15.88 -22.00
CA ALA A 353 7.04 17.13 -22.49
C ALA A 353 6.04 18.31 -22.44
N ALA A 354 4.78 18.06 -22.79
CA ALA A 354 3.72 19.07 -22.71
C ALA A 354 3.46 19.53 -21.26
N VAL A 355 3.48 18.59 -20.31
CA VAL A 355 3.29 18.89 -18.88
C VAL A 355 4.48 19.67 -18.32
N MET A 356 5.71 19.33 -18.72
CA MET A 356 6.91 20.07 -18.31
C MET A 356 6.94 21.50 -18.83
N LEU A 357 6.62 21.72 -20.10
CA LEU A 357 6.56 23.07 -20.68
C LEU A 357 5.51 23.92 -19.96
N TRP A 358 4.34 23.34 -19.70
CA TRP A 358 3.29 23.98 -18.91
C TRP A 358 3.71 24.30 -17.47
N LEU A 359 4.45 23.40 -16.82
CA LEU A 359 5.03 23.64 -15.49
C LEU A 359 6.01 24.82 -15.54
N GLU A 360 6.88 24.90 -16.54
CA GLU A 360 7.82 26.00 -16.71
C GLU A 360 7.13 27.36 -16.85
N GLU A 361 6.09 27.43 -17.70
CA GLU A 361 5.24 28.61 -17.87
C GLU A 361 4.61 29.03 -16.54
N SER A 362 4.05 28.08 -15.79
CA SER A 362 3.41 28.33 -14.50
C SER A 362 4.39 28.79 -13.43
N VAL A 363 5.61 28.25 -13.40
CA VAL A 363 6.67 28.68 -12.47
C VAL A 363 7.08 30.13 -12.73
N LYS A 364 7.22 30.53 -14.00
CA LYS A 364 7.52 31.92 -14.38
C LYS A 364 6.44 32.87 -13.87
N GLU A 365 5.17 32.53 -14.08
CA GLU A 365 4.06 33.35 -13.59
C GLU A 365 4.01 33.42 -12.05
N VAL A 366 4.24 32.31 -11.35
CA VAL A 366 4.31 32.30 -9.89
C VAL A 366 5.43 33.21 -9.37
N LEU A 367 6.59 33.22 -10.01
CA LEU A 367 7.67 34.15 -9.65
C LEU A 367 7.25 35.61 -9.86
N CYS A 368 6.54 35.93 -10.95
CA CYS A 368 5.96 37.25 -11.17
C CYS A 368 4.99 37.65 -10.05
N ARG A 369 4.07 36.76 -9.66
CA ARG A 369 3.10 36.98 -8.56
C ARG A 369 3.80 37.16 -7.20
N VAL A 370 4.84 36.37 -6.92
CA VAL A 370 5.62 36.48 -5.68
C VAL A 370 6.37 37.81 -5.63
N ASN A 371 7.00 38.22 -6.73
CA ASN A 371 7.70 39.51 -6.81
C ASN A 371 6.75 40.70 -6.70
N ALA A 372 5.51 40.55 -7.21
CA ALA A 372 4.44 41.52 -7.05
C ALA A 372 3.82 41.54 -5.63
N LYS A 373 4.26 40.66 -4.72
CA LYS A 373 3.74 40.51 -3.35
C LYS A 373 2.23 40.23 -3.34
N ASP A 374 1.79 39.30 -4.19
CA ASP A 374 0.42 38.81 -4.18
C ASP A 374 0.00 38.39 -2.75
N PRO A 375 -1.12 38.91 -2.21
CA PRO A 375 -1.62 38.57 -0.88
C PRO A 375 -1.78 37.07 -0.63
N LEU A 376 -2.04 36.28 -1.69
CA LEU A 376 -2.15 34.83 -1.60
C LEU A 376 -0.87 34.18 -1.06
N VAL A 377 0.30 34.73 -1.38
CA VAL A 377 1.60 34.17 -0.96
C VAL A 377 1.74 34.20 0.57
N GLU A 378 1.38 35.32 1.19
CA GLU A 378 1.41 35.47 2.64
C GLU A 378 0.34 34.60 3.33
N ASP A 379 -0.87 34.56 2.78
CA ASP A 379 -1.96 33.71 3.28
C ASP A 379 -1.58 32.22 3.24
N CYS A 380 -1.04 31.74 2.12
CA CYS A 380 -0.54 30.37 1.98
C CYS A 380 0.60 30.06 2.96
N GLN A 381 1.52 31.00 3.18
CA GLN A 381 2.58 30.83 4.18
C GLN A 381 2.01 30.67 5.60
N ASN A 382 1.02 31.48 5.96
CA ASN A 382 0.37 31.40 7.26
C ASN A 382 -0.45 30.11 7.42
N LYS A 383 -1.18 29.69 6.39
CA LYS A 383 -1.87 28.38 6.36
C LYS A 383 -0.89 27.24 6.58
N ARG A 384 0.26 27.25 5.91
CA ARG A 384 1.28 26.20 6.08
C ARG A 384 1.75 26.10 7.53
N LYS A 385 2.09 27.23 8.16
CA LYS A 385 2.55 27.27 9.55
C LYS A 385 1.50 26.76 10.54
N GLN A 386 0.23 27.08 10.31
CA GLN A 386 -0.85 26.70 11.22
C GLN A 386 -1.27 25.24 11.08
N ARG A 387 -1.30 24.70 9.84
CA ARG A 387 -1.99 23.44 9.53
C ARG A 387 -1.08 22.21 9.50
N TYR A 388 0.22 22.34 9.22
CA TYR A 388 1.14 21.20 9.08
C TYR A 388 2.16 21.13 10.23
N GLN A 389 1.68 21.20 11.47
CA GLN A 389 2.57 21.12 12.65
C GLN A 389 3.09 19.70 12.88
N SER A 390 2.24 18.70 12.71
CA SER A 390 2.57 17.27 12.85
C SER A 390 1.64 16.43 11.99
N ALA A 391 2.15 15.37 11.38
CA ALA A 391 1.32 14.43 10.64
C ALA A 391 0.68 13.40 11.61
N PRO A 392 -0.59 13.04 11.42
CA PRO A 392 -1.23 11.98 12.19
C PRO A 392 -0.62 10.59 11.94
N ARG A 393 -0.80 9.68 12.91
CA ARG A 393 -0.21 8.32 12.88
C ARG A 393 -0.59 7.49 11.66
N ASN A 394 -1.79 7.65 11.09
CA ASN A 394 -2.19 6.97 9.87
C ASN A 394 -1.40 7.45 8.64
N ILE A 395 -0.97 8.72 8.59
CA ILE A 395 -0.08 9.22 7.54
C ILE A 395 1.29 8.56 7.65
N HIS A 396 1.88 8.50 8.84
CA HIS A 396 3.14 7.78 9.05
C HIS A 396 3.04 6.30 8.66
N ARG A 397 1.91 5.66 8.98
CA ARG A 397 1.62 4.28 8.53
C ARG A 397 1.60 4.19 7.01
N HIS A 398 0.93 5.10 6.34
CA HIS A 398 0.88 5.15 4.88
C HIS A 398 2.26 5.36 4.26
N VAL A 399 3.11 6.22 4.85
CA VAL A 399 4.50 6.40 4.40
C VAL A 399 5.28 5.10 4.49
N LEU A 400 5.23 4.40 5.62
CA LEU A 400 5.88 3.09 5.80
C LEU A 400 5.37 2.05 4.79
N LEU A 401 4.05 2.00 4.56
CA LEU A 401 3.43 1.11 3.58
C LEU A 401 3.77 1.48 2.12
N SER A 402 4.08 2.74 1.84
CA SER A 402 4.40 3.22 0.50
C SER A 402 5.83 2.86 0.07
N GLU A 403 6.74 2.70 1.03
CA GLU A 403 8.17 2.42 0.82
C GLU A 403 8.88 3.43 -0.10
N ILE A 404 8.31 4.64 -0.24
CA ILE A 404 8.97 5.75 -0.95
C ILE A 404 10.14 6.22 -0.08
N LYS A 405 11.35 6.14 -0.61
CA LYS A 405 12.60 6.37 0.15
C LYS A 405 12.65 7.76 0.76
N GLU A 406 12.34 8.77 -0.05
CA GLU A 406 12.36 10.18 0.34
C GLU A 406 11.32 10.46 1.43
N ALA A 407 10.12 9.90 1.30
CA ALA A 407 9.07 10.03 2.31
C ALA A 407 9.45 9.31 3.61
N THR A 408 9.96 8.09 3.53
CA THR A 408 10.44 7.34 4.71
C THR A 408 11.55 8.09 5.44
N SER A 409 12.45 8.76 4.71
CA SER A 409 13.53 9.56 5.30
C SER A 409 13.04 10.81 6.05
N SER A 410 11.83 11.28 5.75
CA SER A 410 11.20 12.44 6.39
C SER A 410 10.39 12.11 7.65
N LEU A 411 10.28 10.82 8.00
CA LEU A 411 9.53 10.38 9.18
C LEU A 411 10.17 10.89 10.48
N PRO A 412 9.36 11.27 11.48
CA PRO A 412 9.86 11.64 12.80
C PRO A 412 10.65 10.51 13.47
N LEU A 413 11.65 10.86 14.29
CA LEU A 413 12.49 9.89 15.02
C LEU A 413 11.67 9.01 15.97
N GLU A 414 10.57 9.55 16.51
CA GLU A 414 9.64 8.82 17.38
C GLU A 414 8.98 7.64 16.68
N VAL A 415 8.86 7.70 15.34
CA VAL A 415 8.30 6.63 14.51
C VAL A 415 9.38 5.63 14.11
N THR A 416 10.54 6.12 13.65
CA THR A 416 11.60 5.27 13.11
C THR A 416 12.35 4.47 14.17
N THR A 417 12.30 4.91 15.44
CA THR A 417 12.89 4.18 16.58
C THR A 417 12.01 3.04 17.10
N GLN A 418 10.74 2.97 16.70
CA GLN A 418 9.83 1.88 17.10
C GLN A 418 10.03 0.66 16.18
N PRO A 419 10.07 -0.57 16.72
CA PRO A 419 10.07 -1.77 15.87
C PRO A 419 8.74 -1.84 15.10
N VAL A 420 8.80 -1.60 13.79
CA VAL A 420 7.64 -1.70 12.91
C VAL A 420 7.54 -3.12 12.37
N MET A 421 6.45 -3.79 12.71
CA MET A 421 6.15 -5.12 12.18
C MET A 421 5.43 -5.03 10.83
N GLY A 422 5.88 -5.80 9.84
CA GLY A 422 5.29 -5.79 8.49
C GLY A 422 3.84 -6.28 8.45
N PHE A 423 3.48 -7.23 9.31
CA PHE A 423 2.12 -7.76 9.42
C PHE A 423 1.13 -6.81 10.11
N ASP A 424 1.62 -5.79 10.84
CA ASP A 424 0.76 -4.83 11.54
C ASP A 424 1.48 -3.47 11.77
N PRO A 425 1.67 -2.67 10.71
CA PRO A 425 2.47 -1.46 10.77
C PRO A 425 1.76 -0.34 11.53
N LEU A 426 2.42 0.17 12.57
CA LEU A 426 1.95 1.23 13.45
C LEU A 426 0.46 1.05 13.86
N PRO A 427 0.12 0.08 14.72
CA PRO A 427 -1.25 -0.13 15.22
C PRO A 427 -1.91 1.15 15.76
N PRO A 428 -3.24 1.32 15.64
CA PRO A 428 -3.96 2.31 16.45
C PRO A 428 -3.68 2.11 17.95
N LEU A 429 -3.53 3.20 18.70
CA LEU A 429 -3.23 3.14 20.14
C LEU A 429 -4.43 2.62 20.96
N ASP A 430 -5.62 2.79 20.41
CA ASP A 430 -6.93 2.39 20.92
C ASP A 430 -7.44 1.09 20.28
N SER A 431 -6.51 0.18 19.93
CA SER A 431 -6.85 -1.13 19.34
C SER A 431 -7.82 -1.93 20.21
N VAL A 432 -8.84 -2.53 19.59
CA VAL A 432 -9.82 -3.41 20.24
C VAL A 432 -9.38 -4.86 20.08
N ILE A 433 -8.79 -5.42 21.13
CA ILE A 433 -8.22 -6.78 21.12
C ILE A 433 -9.30 -7.81 21.46
N SER A 434 -9.57 -8.75 20.56
CA SER A 434 -10.59 -9.79 20.78
C SER A 434 -10.09 -10.98 21.58
N TYR A 435 -8.79 -11.27 21.56
CA TYR A 435 -8.16 -12.33 22.34
C TYR A 435 -6.70 -12.00 22.66
N THR A 436 -6.24 -12.41 23.84
CA THR A 436 -4.88 -12.16 24.32
C THR A 436 -4.05 -13.43 24.32
N ARG A 437 -2.79 -13.30 23.90
CA ARG A 437 -1.82 -14.39 23.96
C ARG A 437 -1.56 -14.77 25.42
N PRO A 438 -1.60 -16.07 25.78
CA PRO A 438 -1.21 -16.52 27.11
C PRO A 438 0.23 -16.11 27.45
N GLU A 439 0.48 -15.73 28.69
CA GLU A 439 1.83 -15.44 29.17
C GLU A 439 2.74 -16.67 29.00
N ARG A 440 3.94 -16.47 28.44
CA ARG A 440 4.94 -17.53 28.37
C ARG A 440 5.35 -17.90 29.81
N GLN A 441 5.12 -19.15 30.19
CA GLN A 441 5.79 -19.73 31.35
C GLN A 441 7.29 -19.75 31.02
N HIS A 442 8.07 -18.89 31.67
CA HIS A 442 9.49 -18.74 31.41
C HIS A 442 10.22 -20.05 31.77
N ALA A 443 10.46 -20.89 30.78
CA ALA A 443 11.42 -21.98 30.90
C ALA A 443 12.83 -21.39 30.75
N GLY A 444 13.37 -20.87 31.86
CA GLY A 444 14.79 -20.49 32.01
C GLY A 444 15.23 -19.27 31.19
N ALA A 445 15.42 -18.12 31.87
CA ALA A 445 16.08 -16.96 31.29
C ALA A 445 17.54 -17.31 30.89
N SER A 446 17.81 -17.45 29.59
CA SER A 446 19.16 -17.29 29.07
C SER A 446 19.47 -15.79 29.02
N ASN A 447 20.47 -15.35 29.78
CA ASN A 447 20.96 -13.96 29.80
C ASN A 447 21.39 -13.49 28.39
N GLU A 448 20.49 -12.87 27.63
CA GLU A 448 20.90 -12.05 26.47
C GLU A 448 21.37 -10.68 26.99
N SER A 449 22.65 -10.35 26.79
CA SER A 449 23.24 -9.09 27.28
C SER A 449 22.77 -7.91 26.42
N THR A 450 22.63 -6.72 27.02
CA THR A 450 22.20 -5.47 26.37
C THR A 450 23.03 -5.10 25.11
N LEU A 451 24.25 -5.60 25.04
CA LEU A 451 25.19 -5.40 23.95
C LEU A 451 24.83 -6.25 22.71
N SER A 452 24.24 -7.43 22.92
CA SER A 452 23.70 -8.28 21.85
C SER A 452 22.48 -7.65 21.17
N LEU A 453 21.64 -6.94 21.94
CA LEU A 453 20.50 -6.17 21.42
C LEU A 453 20.97 -4.97 20.58
N PHE A 454 22.06 -4.32 20.97
CA PHE A 454 22.66 -3.22 20.19
C PHE A 454 23.18 -3.70 18.83
N PHE A 455 23.94 -4.81 18.77
CA PHE A 455 24.44 -5.33 17.50
C PHE A 455 23.36 -5.91 16.59
N ARG A 456 22.28 -6.48 17.16
CA ARG A 456 21.09 -6.88 16.40
C ARG A 456 20.34 -5.70 15.78
N SER A 457 20.37 -4.51 16.39
CA SER A 457 19.78 -3.31 15.77
C SER A 457 20.56 -2.78 14.57
N LEU A 458 21.85 -3.13 14.45
CA LEU A 458 22.71 -2.70 13.35
C LEU A 458 22.84 -3.77 12.26
N LEU A 459 22.76 -5.06 12.62
CA LEU A 459 22.85 -6.19 11.70
C LEU A 459 21.80 -7.26 12.07
N PRO A 460 20.74 -7.44 11.25
CA PRO A 460 19.63 -8.36 11.56
C PRO A 460 20.02 -9.84 11.70
N ASN A 461 21.21 -10.24 11.22
CA ASN A 461 21.69 -11.64 11.26
C ASN A 461 22.74 -11.91 12.36
N PHE A 462 22.93 -11.01 13.32
CA PHE A 462 23.92 -11.22 14.38
C PHE A 462 23.36 -12.10 15.51
N ASN A 463 23.86 -13.34 15.63
CA ASN A 463 23.58 -14.24 16.75
C ASN A 463 24.87 -14.63 17.47
N LEU A 464 25.04 -14.18 18.72
CA LEU A 464 26.04 -14.71 19.64
C LEU A 464 25.48 -16.00 20.28
N GLN A 465 25.59 -17.12 19.58
CA GLN A 465 25.51 -18.44 20.20
C GLN A 465 26.89 -19.06 20.25
N GLY A 466 27.62 -18.78 21.33
CA GLY A 466 28.83 -19.49 21.74
C GLY A 466 28.81 -19.62 23.27
N GLY A 467 28.84 -20.86 23.77
CA GLY A 467 28.82 -21.18 25.20
C GLY A 467 30.01 -20.60 25.96
N PRO A 468 30.00 -20.65 27.31
CA PRO A 468 30.87 -19.85 28.14
C PRO A 468 32.31 -20.38 28.04
N ARG A 469 33.22 -19.56 27.53
CA ARG A 469 34.65 -19.69 27.81
C ARG A 469 35.18 -18.37 28.35
N GLN A 470 35.86 -18.52 29.47
CA GLN A 470 36.50 -17.50 30.27
C GLN A 470 37.85 -17.15 29.60
N GLU A 471 38.24 -15.88 29.74
CA GLU A 471 39.60 -15.31 29.63
C GLU A 471 39.99 -14.50 28.37
N ASP A 472 40.32 -13.24 28.68
CA ASP A 472 41.35 -12.32 28.18
C ASP A 472 41.19 -11.39 26.94
N ASP A 473 41.24 -10.09 27.27
CA ASP A 473 41.08 -8.85 26.50
C ASP A 473 42.15 -8.53 25.44
N THR A 474 42.74 -9.52 24.74
CA THR A 474 43.84 -9.23 23.77
C THR A 474 43.71 -9.82 22.36
N GLU A 475 42.52 -10.21 21.91
CA GLU A 475 42.32 -10.77 20.55
C GLU A 475 41.49 -9.93 19.56
N VAL A 476 41.10 -8.70 19.90
CA VAL A 476 40.18 -7.89 19.07
C VAL A 476 40.78 -7.48 17.71
N ALA A 477 42.12 -7.45 17.57
CA ALA A 477 42.78 -7.08 16.32
C ALA A 477 43.02 -8.25 15.35
N ARG A 478 43.07 -9.51 15.82
CA ARG A 478 43.23 -10.70 14.96
C ARG A 478 41.90 -11.25 14.45
N ALA A 479 40.84 -11.15 15.25
CA ALA A 479 39.49 -11.58 14.88
C ALA A 479 38.97 -10.89 13.61
N GLY A 480 39.31 -9.62 13.38
CA GLY A 480 38.89 -8.89 12.17
C GLY A 480 39.51 -9.39 10.85
N GLN A 481 40.72 -9.97 10.90
CA GLN A 481 41.38 -10.52 9.71
C GLN A 481 40.99 -11.98 9.44
N GLU A 482 40.74 -12.76 10.48
CA GLU A 482 40.25 -14.15 10.36
C GLU A 482 38.78 -14.18 9.90
N LEU A 483 37.93 -13.26 10.41
CA LEU A 483 36.52 -13.15 10.00
C LEU A 483 36.35 -12.86 8.50
N ASN A 484 37.21 -12.02 7.92
CA ASN A 484 37.17 -11.73 6.48
C ASN A 484 37.64 -12.91 5.62
N GLN A 485 38.52 -13.77 6.14
CA GLN A 485 38.95 -14.99 5.46
C GLN A 485 37.92 -16.11 5.58
N GLU A 486 37.24 -16.21 6.73
CA GLU A 486 36.16 -17.17 6.94
C GLU A 486 34.88 -16.83 6.16
N VAL A 487 34.51 -15.55 6.07
CA VAL A 487 33.36 -15.09 5.25
C VAL A 487 33.59 -15.39 3.77
N ASN A 488 34.81 -15.19 3.26
CA ASN A 488 35.14 -15.53 1.88
C ASN A 488 35.17 -17.05 1.64
N ARG A 489 35.64 -17.85 2.61
CA ARG A 489 35.57 -19.32 2.52
C ARG A 489 34.15 -19.85 2.57
N LEU A 490 33.27 -19.24 3.38
CA LEU A 490 31.86 -19.60 3.49
C LEU A 490 31.08 -19.26 2.21
N MET A 491 31.34 -18.10 1.61
CA MET A 491 30.74 -17.70 0.32
C MET A 491 31.17 -18.61 -0.84
N VAL A 492 32.44 -19.07 -0.84
CA VAL A 492 32.93 -20.06 -1.83
C VAL A 492 32.30 -21.43 -1.58
N ALA A 493 32.18 -21.88 -0.33
CA ALA A 493 31.55 -23.15 0.02
C ALA A 493 30.04 -23.18 -0.29
N MET A 494 29.32 -22.07 -0.06
CA MET A 494 27.89 -21.95 -0.42
C MET A 494 27.69 -21.94 -1.93
N ARG A 495 28.60 -21.34 -2.70
CA ARG A 495 28.54 -21.33 -4.17
C ARG A 495 28.80 -22.72 -4.77
N ASP A 496 29.74 -23.48 -4.20
CA ASP A 496 30.05 -24.86 -4.61
C ASP A 496 28.95 -25.86 -4.19
N MET A 497 28.31 -25.62 -3.03
CA MET A 497 27.19 -26.43 -2.56
C MET A 497 25.94 -26.24 -3.44
N LEU A 498 25.66 -25.00 -3.88
CA LEU A 498 24.51 -24.68 -4.73
C LEU A 498 24.72 -25.09 -6.21
N ALA A 499 25.96 -25.19 -6.67
CA ALA A 499 26.26 -25.69 -8.02
C ALA A 499 26.01 -27.21 -8.18
N ASN A 500 25.98 -27.96 -7.07
CA ASN A 500 25.81 -29.41 -7.05
C ASN A 500 24.38 -29.90 -6.74
N ILE A 501 23.41 -29.00 -6.53
CA ILE A 501 22.01 -29.38 -6.36
C ILE A 501 21.38 -29.63 -7.73
N ARG A 502 21.55 -30.84 -8.27
CA ARG A 502 20.66 -31.39 -9.30
C ARG A 502 19.44 -32.00 -8.61
N PHE A 503 18.26 -31.43 -8.84
CA PHE A 503 17.00 -32.06 -8.47
C PHE A 503 16.85 -33.36 -9.29
N GLN A 504 17.00 -34.52 -8.65
CA GLN A 504 16.57 -35.80 -9.22
C GLN A 504 15.04 -35.86 -9.17
N GLU A 505 14.41 -36.06 -10.33
CA GLU A 505 12.99 -36.45 -10.38
C GLU A 505 12.80 -37.80 -9.67
N PRO A 506 11.72 -37.97 -8.88
CA PRO A 506 11.46 -39.23 -8.20
C PRO A 506 11.13 -40.34 -9.21
N PRO A 507 11.51 -41.60 -8.96
CA PRO A 507 11.22 -42.69 -9.88
C PRO A 507 9.72 -42.92 -9.99
N ARG A 508 9.22 -43.02 -11.22
CA ARG A 508 7.86 -43.49 -11.51
C ARG A 508 7.71 -44.93 -11.01
N GLU A 509 6.85 -45.15 -10.04
CA GLU A 509 6.34 -46.48 -9.73
C GLU A 509 5.30 -46.86 -10.80
N ASP A 510 5.73 -47.64 -11.79
CA ASP A 510 4.81 -48.40 -12.66
C ASP A 510 4.22 -49.53 -11.81
N ASN A 511 2.93 -49.41 -11.46
CA ASN A 511 2.19 -50.47 -10.77
C ASN A 511 1.36 -51.24 -11.83
N PRO A 512 1.68 -52.51 -12.15
CA PRO A 512 1.11 -53.20 -13.30
C PRO A 512 -0.03 -54.14 -12.90
N TYR A 513 -1.11 -53.65 -12.29
CA TYR A 513 -2.34 -54.46 -12.12
C TYR A 513 -3.59 -53.58 -12.04
N ARG A 514 -4.30 -53.45 -13.16
CA ARG A 514 -5.77 -53.36 -13.15
C ARG A 514 -6.37 -53.69 -14.52
N ASP A 515 -6.65 -54.98 -14.68
CA ASP A 515 -7.79 -55.61 -15.36
C ASP A 515 -8.57 -54.78 -16.38
N GLU A 516 -8.32 -55.08 -17.66
CA GLU A 516 -9.34 -55.08 -18.71
C GLU A 516 -10.19 -56.36 -18.53
N GLU A 517 -11.46 -56.22 -18.14
CA GLU A 517 -12.61 -57.08 -18.55
C GLU A 517 -13.87 -56.77 -17.69
N GLU A 518 -15.03 -56.80 -18.35
CA GLU A 518 -16.41 -56.57 -17.85
C GLU A 518 -16.73 -55.11 -17.43
N TRP A 519 -17.67 -54.39 -18.06
CA TRP A 519 -19.06 -54.76 -18.30
C TRP A 519 -19.65 -54.07 -19.54
N ASP A 520 -20.46 -54.85 -20.27
CA ASP A 520 -21.59 -54.40 -21.10
C ASP A 520 -22.65 -53.62 -20.29
#